data_AF-A0A0F9JR00-F1
#
_entry.id   AF-A0A0F9JR00-F1
#
_cell.length_a   1.000
_cell.length_b   1.000
_cell.length_c   1.000
_cell.angle_alpha   90.00
_cell.angle_beta   90.00
_cell.angle_gamma   90.00
#
_symmetry.space_group_name_H-M   'P 1'
#
loop_
_entity.id
_entity.type
_entity.pdbx_description
1 polymer ?
#
loop_
_entity_poly.entity_id
_entity_poly.type
_entity_poly.pdbx_seq_one_letter_code
_entity_poly.pdbx_strand_id
1 'polypeptide(L)'
;MNQKMPKGIYIRTDKIKKILTDTHKEKIMSKETRKKISDANKGRKLTDEHRKNISVSHKRNQQKGKKHRNYGKRDKNTPNWKGNNACSTSIHHWVAIYKPKTDICEICHQRTDKNRITKLELSNIKNHKYTHNFDDYQ
;
A
#
# COMPACT_ATOMS: atom_id res chain seq x y z
N MET A 1 13.04 -35.55 19.74
CA MET A 1 14.29 -35.28 18.99
C MET A 1 14.20 -33.89 18.37
N ASN A 2 14.95 -32.92 18.89
CA ASN A 2 14.97 -31.56 18.35
C ASN A 2 16.01 -31.48 17.22
N GLN A 3 15.57 -31.57 15.97
CA GLN A 3 16.44 -31.32 14.82
C GLN A 3 16.82 -29.83 14.78
N LYS A 4 18.11 -29.54 14.95
CA LYS A 4 18.67 -28.19 14.72
C LYS A 4 18.54 -27.83 13.24
N MET A 5 17.93 -26.70 12.93
CA MET A 5 17.81 -26.22 11.55
C MET A 5 19.18 -25.76 11.00
N PRO A 6 19.53 -26.12 9.75
CA PRO A 6 20.79 -25.71 9.13
C PRO A 6 20.82 -24.21 8.86
N LYS A 7 21.96 -23.57 9.12
CA LYS A 7 22.20 -22.15 8.85
C LYS A 7 22.74 -22.00 7.42
N GLY A 8 21.97 -21.38 6.51
CA GLY A 8 22.36 -21.13 5.13
C GLY A 8 21.26 -20.41 4.32
N ILE A 9 21.60 -19.92 3.11
CA ILE A 9 20.62 -19.37 2.16
C ILE A 9 19.72 -20.50 1.70
N TYR A 10 18.51 -20.55 2.23
CA TYR A 10 17.53 -21.58 1.89
C TYR A 10 16.97 -21.34 0.48
N ILE A 11 17.53 -22.04 -0.50
CA ILE A 11 17.01 -22.04 -1.87
C ILE A 11 15.68 -22.79 -1.84
N ARG A 12 14.58 -22.07 -2.10
CA ARG A 12 13.24 -22.66 -2.14
C ARG A 12 13.08 -23.46 -3.44
N THR A 13 13.53 -24.70 -3.42
CA THR A 13 13.36 -25.66 -4.54
C THR A 13 11.88 -25.96 -4.76
N ASP A 14 11.52 -26.43 -5.96
CA ASP A 14 10.12 -26.74 -6.26
C ASP A 14 9.56 -27.87 -5.40
N LYS A 15 10.40 -28.81 -4.98
CA LYS A 15 10.06 -29.82 -3.97
C LYS A 15 9.63 -29.20 -2.64
N ILE A 16 10.38 -28.22 -2.15
CA ILE A 16 10.06 -27.49 -0.92
C ILE A 16 8.79 -26.66 -1.08
N LYS A 17 8.60 -25.98 -2.21
CA LYS A 17 7.36 -25.25 -2.51
C LYS A 17 6.16 -26.19 -2.47
N LYS A 18 6.27 -27.37 -3.08
CA LYS A 18 5.23 -28.39 -3.09
C LYS A 18 4.89 -28.86 -1.67
N ILE A 19 5.87 -29.22 -0.85
CA ILE A 19 5.66 -29.62 0.56
C ILE A 19 4.94 -28.52 1.34
N LEU A 20 5.36 -27.26 1.23
CA LEU A 20 4.71 -26.14 1.92
C LEU A 20 3.28 -25.90 1.43
N THR A 21 3.04 -26.10 0.14
CA THR A 21 1.70 -25.92 -0.44
C THR A 21 0.77 -27.03 0.05
N ASP A 22 1.22 -28.28 0.00
CA ASP A 22 0.41 -29.44 0.38
C ASP A 22 0.12 -29.45 1.89
N THR A 23 1.12 -29.13 2.73
CA THR A 23 0.90 -28.97 4.18
C THR A 23 -0.07 -27.84 4.55
N HIS A 24 -0.19 -26.80 3.72
CA HIS A 24 -1.13 -25.70 3.95
C HIS A 24 -2.53 -25.96 3.38
N LYS A 25 -2.65 -26.76 2.31
CA LYS A 25 -3.94 -27.17 1.75
C LYS A 25 -4.78 -27.94 2.76
N GLU A 26 -4.15 -28.77 3.59
CA GLU A 26 -4.85 -29.54 4.62
C GLU A 26 -5.24 -28.70 5.85
N LYS A 27 -4.60 -27.54 6.05
CA LYS A 27 -4.89 -26.62 7.17
C LYS A 27 -5.94 -25.56 6.82
N ILE A 28 -6.65 -25.74 5.71
CA ILE A 28 -7.73 -24.84 5.32
C ILE A 28 -8.88 -24.98 6.32
N MET A 29 -9.13 -23.91 7.08
CA MET A 29 -10.27 -23.85 7.99
C MET A 29 -11.58 -24.13 7.25
N SER A 30 -12.39 -25.04 7.80
CA SER A 30 -13.70 -25.38 7.26
C SER A 30 -14.58 -24.14 7.18
N LYS A 31 -15.57 -24.15 6.26
CA LYS A 31 -16.52 -23.03 6.12
C LYS A 31 -17.24 -22.74 7.44
N GLU A 32 -17.59 -23.79 8.18
CA GLU A 32 -18.23 -23.68 9.48
C GLU A 32 -17.34 -23.00 10.52
N THR A 33 -16.07 -23.39 10.63
CA THR A 33 -15.11 -22.76 11.55
C THR A 33 -14.88 -21.29 11.20
N ARG A 34 -14.76 -20.95 9.92
CA ARG A 34 -14.65 -19.54 9.47
C ARG A 34 -15.89 -18.74 9.85
N LYS A 35 -17.08 -19.32 9.67
CA LYS A 35 -18.35 -18.69 10.04
C LYS A 35 -18.40 -18.43 11.55
N LYS A 36 -18.06 -19.42 12.38
CA LYS A 36 -17.99 -19.26 13.85
C LYS A 36 -17.04 -18.12 14.27
N ILE A 37 -15.85 -18.04 13.67
CA ILE A 37 -14.89 -16.96 13.94
C ILE A 37 -15.44 -15.59 13.49
N SER A 38 -16.07 -15.54 12.32
CA SER A 38 -16.69 -14.32 11.80
C SER A 38 -17.80 -13.84 12.72
N ASP A 39 -18.73 -14.72 13.07
CA ASP A 39 -19.89 -14.42 13.92
C ASP A 39 -19.42 -13.97 15.32
N ALA A 40 -18.41 -14.63 15.89
CA ALA A 40 -17.83 -14.25 17.18
C ALA A 40 -17.21 -12.85 17.17
N ASN A 41 -16.63 -12.41 16.04
CA ASN A 41 -16.01 -11.08 15.93
C ASN A 41 -16.96 -10.00 15.43
N LYS A 42 -18.13 -10.39 14.89
CA LYS A 42 -19.12 -9.46 14.36
C LYS A 42 -19.64 -8.56 15.48
N GLY A 43 -19.64 -7.25 15.26
CA GLY A 43 -20.13 -6.27 16.22
C GLY A 43 -19.19 -5.96 17.39
N ARG A 44 -18.04 -6.65 17.53
CA ARG A 44 -17.03 -6.31 18.55
C ARG A 44 -16.38 -4.97 18.19
N LYS A 45 -16.68 -3.93 18.97
CA LYS A 45 -16.02 -2.62 18.86
C LYS A 45 -14.74 -2.63 19.69
N LEU A 46 -13.66 -2.15 19.11
CA LEU A 46 -12.43 -1.89 19.85
C LEU A 46 -12.69 -0.72 20.83
N THR A 47 -12.07 -0.76 22.00
CA THR A 47 -12.07 0.39 22.92
C THR A 47 -11.17 1.51 22.37
N ASP A 48 -11.35 2.74 22.85
CA ASP A 48 -10.49 3.86 22.45
C ASP A 48 -9.03 3.63 22.83
N GLU A 49 -8.80 3.04 24.01
CA GLU A 49 -7.47 2.65 24.44
C GLU A 49 -6.83 1.64 23.48
N HIS A 50 -7.57 0.63 23.05
CA HIS A 50 -7.08 -0.36 22.10
C HIS A 50 -6.76 0.27 20.73
N ARG A 51 -7.63 1.17 20.23
CA ARG A 51 -7.36 1.95 19.01
C ARG A 51 -6.10 2.80 19.15
N LYS A 52 -5.89 3.44 20.30
CA LYS A 52 -4.71 4.26 20.59
C LYS A 52 -3.44 3.41 20.58
N ASN A 53 -3.46 2.24 21.20
CA ASN A 53 -2.32 1.33 21.23
C ASN A 53 -1.94 0.83 19.84
N ILE A 54 -2.92 0.48 19.00
CA ILE A 54 -2.70 0.16 17.57
C ILE A 54 -2.02 1.35 16.86
N SER A 55 -2.54 2.56 17.03
CA SER A 55 -1.99 3.77 16.40
C SER A 55 -0.54 4.04 16.82
N VAL A 56 -0.23 3.92 18.11
CA VAL A 56 1.14 4.10 18.63
C VAL A 56 2.10 3.05 18.06
N SER A 57 1.67 1.78 18.03
CA SER A 57 2.47 0.69 17.44
C SER A 57 2.77 0.95 15.96
N HIS A 58 1.77 1.36 15.17
CA HIS A 58 1.98 1.69 13.76
C HIS A 58 2.90 2.89 13.55
N LYS A 59 2.85 3.91 14.42
CA LYS A 59 3.78 5.04 14.36
C LYS A 59 5.22 4.62 14.64
N ARG A 60 5.44 3.73 15.61
CA ARG A 60 6.77 3.19 15.95
C ARG A 60 7.39 2.39 14.81
N ASN A 61 6.57 1.62 14.07
CA ASN A 61 7.03 0.72 13.01
C ASN A 61 7.06 1.35 11.60
N GLN A 62 6.56 2.59 11.45
CA GLN A 62 6.70 3.33 10.19
C GLN A 62 8.13 3.88 10.07
N GLN A 63 9.01 3.09 9.47
CA GLN A 63 10.25 3.66 8.93
C GLN A 63 9.85 4.67 7.84
N LYS A 64 10.05 5.97 8.08
CA LYS A 64 9.79 7.05 7.11
C LYS A 64 11.11 7.65 6.63
N GLY A 65 11.05 8.33 5.48
CA GLY A 65 12.19 9.04 4.92
C GLY A 65 13.41 8.12 4.77
N LYS A 66 14.62 8.67 4.97
CA LYS A 66 15.91 7.99 4.79
C LYS A 66 16.06 6.66 5.54
N LYS A 67 15.27 6.44 6.59
CA LYS A 67 15.30 5.21 7.40
C LYS A 67 14.47 4.07 6.80
N HIS A 68 13.58 4.35 5.86
CA HIS A 68 12.79 3.31 5.20
C HIS A 68 13.68 2.47 4.28
N ARG A 69 13.59 1.14 4.37
CA ARG A 69 14.39 0.20 3.55
C ARG A 69 14.32 0.48 2.04
N ASN A 70 13.21 1.07 1.57
CA ASN A 70 13.00 1.42 0.15
C ASN A 70 13.16 2.92 -0.14
N TYR A 71 13.67 3.73 0.78
CA TYR A 71 13.99 5.13 0.51
C TYR A 71 15.16 5.21 -0.48
N GLY A 72 15.05 6.08 -1.49
CA GLY A 72 16.03 6.20 -2.58
C GLY A 72 16.02 5.03 -3.59
N LYS A 73 15.58 3.83 -3.20
CA LYS A 73 15.43 2.64 -4.05
C LYS A 73 14.15 2.66 -4.89
N ARG A 74 13.72 3.83 -5.36
CA ARG A 74 12.61 3.99 -6.31
C ARG A 74 13.07 4.92 -7.43
N ASP A 75 14.29 4.71 -7.89
CA ASP A 75 14.83 5.36 -9.07
C ASP A 75 14.54 4.50 -10.32
N LYS A 76 14.86 5.08 -11.47
CA LYS A 76 14.77 4.43 -12.79
C LYS A 76 15.61 3.16 -12.92
N ASN A 77 16.54 2.91 -12.00
CA ASN A 77 17.45 1.77 -12.01
C ASN A 77 16.94 0.62 -11.12
N THR A 78 15.79 0.78 -10.45
CA THR A 78 15.26 -0.31 -9.64
C THR A 78 14.65 -1.42 -10.51
N PRO A 79 14.93 -2.70 -10.25
CA PRO A 79 14.50 -3.80 -11.13
C PRO A 79 12.97 -3.97 -11.20
N ASN A 80 12.21 -3.33 -10.30
CA ASN A 80 10.75 -3.27 -10.32
C ASN A 80 10.20 -1.97 -10.93
N TRP A 81 11.06 -1.03 -11.34
CA TRP A 81 10.66 0.16 -12.08
C TRP A 81 10.34 -0.24 -13.53
N LYS A 82 9.05 -0.28 -13.86
CA LYS A 82 8.59 -0.66 -15.20
C LYS A 82 8.41 0.54 -16.15
N GLY A 83 9.01 1.69 -15.86
CA GLY A 83 8.82 2.91 -16.65
C GLY A 83 7.34 3.30 -16.76
N ASN A 84 6.83 3.44 -17.98
CA ASN A 84 5.44 3.81 -18.29
C ASN A 84 4.39 2.79 -17.81
N ASN A 85 4.81 1.60 -17.35
CA ASN A 85 3.94 0.63 -16.67
C ASN A 85 3.80 0.90 -15.16
N ALA A 86 4.10 2.12 -14.70
CA ALA A 86 3.81 2.55 -13.35
C ALA A 86 2.28 2.53 -13.11
N CYS A 87 1.86 1.85 -12.05
CA CYS A 87 0.47 1.90 -11.59
C CYS A 87 0.06 3.37 -11.40
N SER A 88 -1.14 3.77 -11.86
CA SER A 88 -1.65 5.15 -11.80
C SER A 88 -1.43 5.80 -10.43
N THR A 89 -1.57 5.06 -9.33
CA THR A 89 -1.28 5.54 -7.96
C THR A 89 0.14 6.07 -7.76
N SER A 90 1.14 5.49 -8.44
CA SER A 90 2.54 5.93 -8.36
C SER A 90 2.78 7.23 -9.13
N ILE A 91 2.07 7.42 -10.26
CA ILE A 91 2.09 8.66 -11.06
C ILE A 91 1.46 9.80 -10.24
N HIS A 92 0.28 9.57 -9.65
CA HIS A 92 -0.37 10.56 -8.79
C HIS A 92 0.49 10.95 -7.58
N HIS A 93 1.19 9.99 -6.97
CA HIS A 93 2.09 10.29 -5.86
C HIS A 93 3.28 11.15 -6.30
N TRP A 94 3.82 10.92 -7.50
CA TRP A 94 4.90 11.74 -8.05
C TRP A 94 4.42 13.17 -8.36
N VAL A 95 3.29 13.32 -9.07
CA VAL A 95 2.69 14.63 -9.39
C VAL A 95 2.44 15.43 -8.10
N ALA A 96 1.87 14.80 -7.07
CA ALA A 96 1.59 15.48 -5.79
C ALA A 96 2.84 15.94 -5.01
N ILE A 97 4.00 15.32 -5.24
CA ILE A 97 5.26 15.68 -4.57
C ILE A 97 6.04 16.72 -5.36
N TYR A 98 6.14 16.56 -6.69
CA TYR A 98 7.13 17.28 -7.50
C TYR A 98 6.54 18.38 -8.38
N LYS A 99 5.24 18.37 -8.70
CA LYS A 99 4.63 19.47 -9.45
C LYS A 99 4.27 20.62 -8.51
N PRO A 100 4.56 21.87 -8.90
CA PRO A 100 4.16 23.03 -8.12
C PRO A 100 2.63 23.04 -8.00
N LYS A 101 2.13 23.19 -6.78
CA LYS A 101 0.69 23.35 -6.55
C LYS A 101 0.33 24.76 -6.99
N THR A 102 -0.33 24.89 -8.14
CA THR A 102 -0.84 26.16 -8.62
C THR A 102 -1.95 26.65 -7.70
N ASP A 103 -2.03 27.97 -7.49
CA ASP A 103 -3.09 28.57 -6.68
C ASP A 103 -4.44 28.57 -7.41
N ILE A 104 -4.44 28.28 -8.72
CA ILE A 104 -5.61 28.25 -9.60
C ILE A 104 -5.59 26.91 -10.34
N CYS A 105 -6.66 26.13 -10.25
CA CYS A 105 -6.81 24.90 -11.02
C CYS A 105 -7.03 25.22 -12.50
N GLU A 106 -6.26 24.64 -13.42
CA GLU A 106 -6.40 24.90 -14.86
C GLU A 106 -7.68 24.29 -15.46
N ILE A 107 -8.25 23.27 -14.81
CA ILE A 107 -9.48 22.59 -15.26
C ILE A 107 -10.72 23.36 -14.83
N CYS A 108 -10.82 23.79 -13.56
CA CYS A 108 -12.02 24.43 -13.02
C CYS A 108 -11.85 25.93 -12.71
N HIS A 109 -10.66 26.49 -12.88
CA HIS A 109 -10.30 27.89 -12.61
C HIS A 109 -10.57 28.36 -11.17
N GLN A 110 -10.77 27.44 -10.23
CA GLN A 110 -11.00 27.76 -8.82
C GLN A 110 -9.68 28.03 -8.09
N ARG A 111 -9.69 29.02 -7.20
CA ARG A 111 -8.55 29.38 -6.35
C ARG A 111 -8.45 28.46 -5.12
N THR A 112 -7.24 28.14 -4.70
CA THR A 112 -7.01 27.39 -3.46
C THR A 112 -7.18 28.27 -2.22
N ASP A 113 -7.76 27.71 -1.14
CA ASP A 113 -7.92 28.43 0.13
C ASP A 113 -6.57 28.76 0.78
N LYS A 114 -6.57 29.66 1.77
CA LYS A 114 -5.37 30.14 2.51
C LYS A 114 -4.52 29.01 3.14
N ASN A 115 -5.10 27.82 3.33
CA ASN A 115 -4.43 26.63 3.84
C ASN A 115 -3.86 25.72 2.72
N ARG A 116 -3.95 26.12 1.44
CA ARG A 116 -3.59 25.34 0.24
C ARG A 116 -4.25 23.96 0.17
N ILE A 117 -5.41 23.81 0.81
CA ILE A 117 -6.27 22.63 0.73
C ILE A 117 -7.45 23.03 -0.13
N THR A 118 -7.31 22.95 -1.45
CA THR A 118 -8.51 22.78 -2.28
C THR A 118 -9.10 21.45 -1.89
N LYS A 119 -10.33 21.45 -1.38
CA LYS A 119 -11.18 20.25 -1.36
C LYS A 119 -11.58 19.95 -2.81
N LEU A 120 -10.58 19.63 -3.64
CA LEU A 120 -10.75 19.28 -5.02
C LEU A 120 -11.30 17.86 -4.99
N GLU A 121 -12.61 17.71 -5.15
CA GLU A 121 -13.20 16.42 -5.48
C GLU A 121 -12.81 16.03 -6.92
N LEU A 122 -11.49 15.87 -7.18
CA LEU A 122 -10.98 15.30 -8.43
C LEU A 122 -11.56 13.90 -8.70
N SER A 123 -12.07 13.24 -7.66
CA SER A 123 -12.73 11.95 -7.74
C SER A 123 -14.09 11.98 -8.45
N ASN A 124 -14.67 13.15 -8.75
CA ASN A 124 -16.02 13.27 -9.32
C ASN A 124 -16.08 13.93 -10.71
N ILE A 125 -14.95 14.14 -11.39
CA ILE A 125 -14.97 14.53 -12.80
C ILE A 125 -15.36 13.29 -13.63
N LYS A 126 -16.65 13.16 -13.94
CA LYS A 126 -17.27 11.98 -14.59
C LYS A 126 -16.59 11.52 -15.89
N ASN A 127 -15.74 12.34 -16.51
CA ASN A 127 -15.11 12.08 -17.81
C ASN A 127 -13.58 12.25 -17.83
N HIS A 128 -12.89 12.32 -16.69
CA HIS A 128 -11.43 12.39 -16.72
C HIS A 128 -10.85 11.04 -17.18
N LYS A 129 -10.33 10.99 -18.41
CA LYS A 129 -9.51 9.88 -18.88
C LYS A 129 -8.16 9.96 -18.16
N TYR A 130 -7.90 9.01 -17.26
CA TYR A 130 -6.59 8.86 -16.64
C TYR A 130 -5.58 8.47 -17.71
N THR A 131 -4.60 9.33 -17.95
CA THR A 131 -3.52 9.04 -18.88
C THR A 131 -2.25 8.67 -18.12
N HIS A 132 -1.38 7.92 -18.78
CA HIS A 132 -0.06 7.57 -18.26
C HIS A 132 1.00 8.61 -18.60
N ASN A 133 0.63 9.67 -19.32
CA ASN A 133 1.53 10.75 -19.69
C ASN A 133 1.60 11.78 -18.55
N PHE A 134 2.81 12.08 -18.08
CA PHE A 134 3.03 13.03 -16.97
C PHE A 134 2.70 14.47 -17.37
N ASP A 135 2.74 14.79 -18.66
CA ASP A 135 2.47 16.13 -19.18
C ASP A 135 0.98 16.43 -19.33
N ASP A 136 0.11 15.41 -19.27
CA ASP A 136 -1.35 15.60 -19.31
C ASP A 136 -1.90 16.06 -17.95
N TYR A 137 -1.09 16.02 -16.90
CA TYR A 137 -1.38 16.57 -15.58
C TYR A 137 -0.69 17.93 -15.46
N GLN A 138 -1.27 18.95 -16.11
CA GLN A 138 -0.97 20.38 -15.93
C GLN A 138 -1.99 21.00 -14.97
#